data_AF-A0A4U5WV38-F1
#
_entry.id   AF-A0A4U5WV38-F1
#
_cell.length_a   1.000
_cell.length_b   1.000
_cell.length_c   1.000
_cell.angle_alpha   90.00
_cell.angle_beta   90.00
_cell.angle_gamma   90.00
#
_symmetry.space_group_name_H-M   'P 1'
#
loop_
_entity.id
_entity.type
_entity.pdbx_description
1 polymer ?
#
loop_
_entity_poly.entity_id
_entity_poly.type
_entity_poly.pdbx_seq_one_letter_code
_entity_poly.pdbx_strand_id
1 'polypeptide(L)' 'MGVHRSALCRGPYGGDGDRTDGTDCSDPAVFEVARHDRPPLRVCPVHLGPSLLLASGVLWPPEITLIGRP' A
#
# COMPACT_ATOMS: atom_id res chain seq x y z
N MET A 1 15.13 -19.78 9.32
CA MET A 1 13.68 -19.57 9.06
C MET A 1 13.43 -18.07 9.08
N GLY A 2 13.51 -17.42 7.92
CA GLY A 2 13.33 -15.97 7.80
C GLY A 2 11.87 -15.63 8.01
N VAL A 3 11.59 -14.89 9.08
CA VAL A 3 10.24 -14.41 9.40
C VAL A 3 9.91 -13.32 8.40
N HIS A 4 9.39 -13.69 7.22
CA HIS A 4 8.69 -12.75 6.36
C HIS A 4 7.44 -12.34 7.13
N ARG A 5 7.54 -11.30 7.97
CA ARG A 5 6.37 -10.53 8.39
C ARG A 5 5.79 -9.98 7.11
N SER A 6 4.84 -10.69 6.52
CA SER A 6 4.08 -10.23 5.35
C SER A 6 3.58 -8.83 5.69
N ALA A 7 4.08 -7.83 4.96
CA ALA A 7 3.62 -6.48 5.17
C ALA A 7 2.13 -6.46 4.85
N LEU A 8 1.31 -5.92 5.76
CA LEU A 8 -0.12 -5.86 5.56
C LEU A 8 -0.46 -4.71 4.60
N CYS A 9 -1.52 -4.91 3.81
CA CYS A 9 -2.07 -3.86 2.99
C CYS A 9 -2.56 -2.69 3.86
N ARG A 10 -2.22 -1.46 3.48
CA ARG A 10 -2.65 -0.24 4.18
C ARG A 10 -3.94 0.39 3.60
N GLY A 11 -4.70 -0.39 2.85
CA GLY A 11 -5.90 0.08 2.16
C GLY A 11 -5.62 1.14 1.08
N PRO A 12 -6.68 1.71 0.48
CA PRO A 12 -6.56 2.58 -0.68
C PRO A 12 -6.07 4.00 -0.35
N TYR A 13 -6.15 4.42 0.91
CA TYR A 13 -5.83 5.80 1.32
C TYR A 13 -4.41 5.97 1.87
N GLY A 14 -3.74 4.89 2.26
CA GLY A 14 -2.35 4.95 2.70
C GLY A 14 -2.09 4.74 4.19
N GLY A 15 -3.15 4.59 5.00
CA GLY A 15 -3.05 4.33 6.44
C GLY A 15 -2.14 5.31 7.19
N ASP A 16 -2.26 6.61 6.93
CA ASP A 16 -1.58 7.63 7.73
C ASP A 16 -2.32 7.79 9.07
N GLY A 17 -1.92 6.99 10.07
CA GLY A 17 -2.33 7.13 11.45
C GLY A 17 -2.92 5.85 12.05
N ASP A 18 -2.56 5.59 13.30
CA ASP A 18 -2.97 4.50 14.21
C ASP A 18 -4.50 4.31 14.37
N ARG A 19 -5.34 5.10 13.69
CA ARG A 19 -6.80 5.13 13.89
C ARG A 19 -7.61 5.54 12.65
N THR A 20 -7.26 5.09 11.45
CA THR A 20 -8.25 5.10 10.36
C THR A 20 -9.09 3.83 10.42
N ASP A 21 -10.12 3.89 11.26
CA ASP A 21 -11.25 2.96 11.28
C ASP A 21 -11.88 2.97 9.87
N GLY A 22 -11.51 2.01 9.02
CA GLY A 22 -12.04 1.94 7.65
C GLY A 22 -11.06 1.47 6.60
N THR A 23 -10.42 0.32 6.82
CA THR A 23 -10.28 -0.81 5.88
C THR A 23 -9.11 -1.67 6.37
N ASP A 24 -9.32 -2.45 7.44
CA ASP A 24 -8.36 -3.49 7.84
C ASP A 24 -8.32 -4.58 6.76
N CYS A 25 -7.55 -4.31 5.71
CA CYS A 25 -7.27 -5.27 4.67
C CYS A 25 -6.25 -6.27 5.22
N SER A 26 -6.73 -7.48 5.51
CA SER A 26 -5.89 -8.57 6.01
C SER A 26 -5.01 -9.22 4.92
N ASP A 27 -5.17 -8.81 3.67
CA ASP A 27 -4.40 -9.36 2.55
C ASP A 27 -2.93 -8.90 2.62
N PRO A 28 -2.01 -9.79 2.20
CA PRO A 28 -0.61 -9.42 2.09
C PRO A 28 -0.41 -8.32 1.03
N ALA A 29 0.35 -7.30 1.39
CA ALA A 29 0.82 -6.32 0.43
C ALA A 29 1.88 -6.95 -0.47
N VAL A 30 1.66 -6.87 -1.77
CA VAL A 30 2.59 -7.36 -2.80
C VAL A 30 3.10 -6.23 -3.69
N PHE A 31 2.53 -5.02 -3.57
CA PHE A 31 2.96 -3.82 -4.27
C PHE A 31 3.37 -2.71 -3.30
N GLU A 32 4.39 -1.94 -3.69
CA GLU A 32 4.72 -0.64 -3.11
C GLU A 32 4.50 0.45 -4.16
N VAL A 33 3.73 1.48 -3.79
CA VAL A 33 3.49 2.68 -4.60
C VAL A 33 4.28 3.83 -3.99
N ALA A 34 5.14 4.47 -4.78
CA ALA A 34 5.90 5.63 -4.33
C ALA A 34 4.97 6.81 -4.03
N ARG A 35 5.28 7.57 -2.96
CA ARG A 35 4.56 8.78 -2.59
C ARG A 35 5.55 9.92 -2.36
N HIS A 36 5.24 11.09 -2.91
CA HIS A 36 5.98 12.31 -2.65
C HIS A 36 5.75 12.78 -1.21
N ASP A 37 6.86 13.09 -0.52
CA ASP A 37 6.87 13.58 0.87
C ASP A 37 6.17 12.64 1.88
N ARG A 38 6.05 11.35 1.55
CA ARG A 38 5.46 10.32 2.41
C ARG A 38 6.16 8.97 2.22
N PRO A 39 6.12 8.08 3.22
CA PRO A 39 6.60 6.71 3.04
C PRO A 39 5.84 5.97 1.91
N PRO A 40 6.47 5.04 1.18
CA PRO A 40 5.80 4.23 0.17
C PRO A 40 4.56 3.52 0.72
N LEU A 41 3.51 3.45 -0.11
CA LEU A 41 2.24 2.82 0.22
C LEU A 41 2.26 1.34 -0.19
N ARG A 42 2.16 0.45 0.80
CA ARG A 42 2.08 -1.00 0.63
C ARG A 42 0.65 -1.48 0.46
N VAL A 43 0.35 -2.14 -0.65
CA VAL A 43 -1.01 -2.56 -1.00
C VAL A 43 -1.08 -3.95 -1.63
N CYS A 44 -2.20 -4.63 -1.41
CA CYS A 44 -2.55 -5.87 -2.08
C CYS A 44 -3.04 -5.57 -3.52
N PRO A 45 -3.20 -6.60 -4.38
CA PRO A 45 -3.67 -6.40 -5.76
C PRO A 45 -5.04 -5.70 -5.85
N VAL A 46 -5.95 -5.97 -4.91
CA VAL A 46 -7.29 -5.39 -4.86
C VAL A 46 -7.24 -3.87 -4.66
N HIS A 47 -6.34 -3.40 -3.80
CA HIS A 47 -6.25 -1.98 -3.44
C HIS A 47 -5.27 -1.19 -4.32
N LEU A 48 -4.55 -1.82 -5.24
CA LEU A 48 -3.60 -1.11 -6.12
C LEU A 48 -4.29 -0.01 -6.94
N GLY A 49 -5.31 -0.35 -7.72
CA GLY A 49 -6.03 0.61 -8.56
C GLY A 49 -6.61 1.79 -7.76
N PRO A 50 -7.42 1.55 -6.72
CA PRO A 50 -7.91 2.60 -5.84
C PRO A 50 -6.80 3.47 -5.23
N SER A 51 -5.66 2.88 -4.86
CA SER A 51 -4.54 3.63 -4.27
C SER A 51 -3.90 4.60 -5.24
N LEU A 52 -3.78 4.23 -6.51
CA LEU A 52 -3.24 5.12 -7.54
C LEU A 52 -4.14 6.36 -7.77
N LEU A 53 -5.42 6.26 -7.41
CA LEU A 53 -6.41 7.33 -7.58
C LEU A 53 -6.63 8.15 -6.31
N LEU A 54 -6.59 7.51 -5.14
CA LEU A 54 -7.05 8.09 -3.87
C LEU A 54 -5.93 8.36 -2.87
N ALA A 55 -4.79 7.67 -2.99
CA ALA A 55 -3.71 7.83 -2.03
C ALA A 55 -3.00 9.17 -2.21
N SER A 56 -2.86 9.89 -1.10
CA SER A 56 -2.25 11.22 -1.13
C SER A 56 -0.75 11.14 -1.45
N GLY A 57 -0.28 12.00 -2.35
CA GLY A 57 1.14 12.08 -2.72
C GLY A 57 1.57 11.09 -3.79
N VAL A 58 0.68 10.30 -4.39
CA VAL A 58 1.00 9.54 -5.61
C VAL A 58 1.11 10.53 -6.77
N LEU A 59 2.28 10.57 -7.43
CA LEU A 59 2.53 11.42 -8.58
C LEU A 59 2.28 10.68 -9.90
N TRP A 60 1.99 11.42 -10.96
CA TRP A 60 1.86 10.87 -12.31
C TRP A 60 3.10 11.20 -13.15
N PRO A 61 3.71 10.20 -13.83
CA PRO A 61 3.36 8.77 -13.84
C PRO A 61 3.70 8.08 -12.49
N PRO A 62 2.88 7.11 -12.03
CA PRO A 62 3.12 6.44 -10.76
C PRO A 62 4.27 5.44 -10.86
N GLU A 63 5.10 5.42 -9.81
CA GLU A 63 6.12 4.40 -9.63
C GLU A 63 5.59 3.28 -8.74
N ILE A 64 5.58 2.06 -9.28
CA ILE A 64 5.01 0.86 -8.64
C ILE A 64 6.07 -0.23 -8.65
N THR A 65 6.35 -0.79 -7.47
CA THR A 65 7.30 -1.90 -7.29
C THR A 65 6.58 -3.15 -6.80
N LEU A 66 6.89 -4.32 -7.39
CA LEU A 66 6.45 -5.61 -6.87
C LEU A 66 7.38 -6.05 -5.74
N ILE A 67 6.83 -6.21 -4.53
CA ILE A 67 7.59 -6.54 -3.30
C ILE A 67 7.28 -7.95 -2.75
N GLY A 68 6.32 -8.64 -3.36
CA GLY A 68 5.91 -9.99 -2.98
C GLY A 68 5.19 -10.70 -4.11
N ARG A 69 4.93 -11.98 -3.92
CA ARG A 69 4.07 -12.79 -4.81
C ARG A 69 2.92 -13.34 -3.99
N PRO A 70 1.67 -13.28 -4.48
CA PRO A 70 0.53 -13.92 -3.81
C PRO A 70 0.71 -15.44 -3.72
#